data_AF-A0A1Y1LVK9-F1
#
_entry.id   AF-A0A1Y1LVK9-F1
#
_cell.length_a   1.000
_cell.length_b   1.000
_cell.length_c   1.000
_cell.angle_alpha   90.00
_cell.angle_beta   90.00
_cell.angle_gamma   90.00
#
_symmetry.space_group_name_H-M   'P 1'
#
loop_
_entity.id
_entity.type
_entity.pdbx_description
1 polymer ?
#
loop_
_entity_poly.entity_id
_entity_poly.type
_entity_poly.pdbx_seq_one_letter_code
_entity_poly.pdbx_strand_id
1 'polypeptide(L)'
;DNEKAVYAILLVSGLGVGGIVIPTSVITTIICPDDLIATITALTLSVRVIGGAIGYAIYYNVLVQKLTPELIKQVSTAMVIGGVKEPEVIKAAIELTSASLTQEILHLPGVDGNVELWQSIVLAGQNAYAMAYPWVYYC
;
A
#
# COMPACT_ATOMS: atom_id res chain seq x y z
N ASP A 1 -15.26 14.10 -2.39
CA ASP A 1 -14.86 15.47 -2.02
C ASP A 1 -13.37 15.73 -1.79
N ASN A 2 -12.46 14.86 -2.26
CA ASN A 2 -11.00 15.13 -2.22
C ASN A 2 -10.32 14.99 -3.59
N GLU A 3 -11.10 14.79 -4.65
CA GLU A 3 -10.60 14.54 -6.02
C GLU A 3 -9.70 15.68 -6.53
N LYS A 4 -10.08 16.94 -6.30
CA LYS A 4 -9.30 18.10 -6.75
C LYS A 4 -7.93 18.21 -6.06
N ALA A 5 -7.86 17.87 -4.77
CA ALA A 5 -6.60 17.88 -4.02
C ALA A 5 -5.65 16.78 -4.53
N VAL A 6 -6.18 15.59 -4.81
CA VAL A 6 -5.43 14.48 -5.40
C VAL A 6 -4.89 14.88 -6.77
N TYR A 7 -5.71 15.48 -7.64
CA TYR A 7 -5.24 15.97 -8.95
C TYR A 7 -4.18 17.06 -8.84
N ALA A 8 -4.28 17.97 -7.87
CA ALA A 8 -3.27 19.01 -7.65
C ALA A 8 -1.91 18.40 -7.25
N ILE A 9 -1.91 17.44 -6.31
CA ILE A 9 -0.68 16.76 -5.87
C ILE A 9 -0.08 15.93 -7.01
N LEU A 10 -0.91 15.25 -7.79
CA LEU A 10 -0.47 14.48 -8.96
C LEU A 10 0.16 15.39 -10.02
N LEU A 11 -0.41 16.58 -10.24
CA LEU A 11 0.09 17.53 -11.22
C LEU A 11 1.44 18.13 -10.77
N VAL A 12 1.57 18.53 -9.50
CA VAL A 12 2.83 19.03 -8.94
C VAL A 12 3.90 17.94 -8.94
N SER A 13 3.56 16.73 -8.51
CA SER A 13 4.48 15.58 -8.52
C SER A 13 4.92 15.22 -9.95
N GLY A 14 3.98 15.21 -10.89
CA GLY A 14 4.24 14.91 -12.30
C GLY A 14 5.15 15.97 -12.96
N LEU A 15 4.91 17.24 -12.67
CA LEU A 15 5.76 18.34 -13.14
C LEU A 15 7.17 18.27 -12.53
N GLY A 16 7.30 17.95 -11.24
CA GLY A 16 8.61 17.81 -10.58
C GLY A 16 9.43 16.65 -11.15
N VAL A 17 8.82 15.48 -11.28
CA VAL A 17 9.47 14.29 -11.84
C VAL A 17 9.83 14.50 -13.31
N GLY A 18 8.90 15.01 -14.13
CA GLY A 18 9.16 15.30 -15.54
C GLY A 18 10.20 16.41 -15.74
N GLY A 19 10.12 17.46 -14.94
CA GLY A 19 10.98 18.64 -15.02
C GLY A 19 12.43 18.37 -14.63
N ILE A 20 12.70 17.39 -13.77
CA ILE A 20 14.07 16.99 -13.44
C ILE A 20 14.57 15.91 -14.40
N VAL A 21 13.76 14.87 -14.66
CA VAL A 21 14.28 13.68 -15.35
C VAL A 21 14.60 13.94 -16.83
N ILE A 22 13.79 14.75 -17.52
CA ILE A 22 14.00 15.02 -18.95
C ILE A 22 15.25 15.88 -19.20
N PRO A 23 15.44 17.04 -18.55
CA PRO A 23 16.64 17.86 -18.76
C PRO A 23 17.92 17.13 -18.34
N THR A 24 17.90 16.40 -17.22
CA THR A 24 19.07 15.64 -16.78
C THR A 24 19.51 14.61 -17.82
N SER A 25 18.56 13.89 -18.44
CA SER A 25 18.88 12.88 -19.47
C SER A 25 19.47 13.51 -20.74
N VAL A 26 18.99 14.69 -21.13
CA VAL A 26 19.48 15.40 -22.33
C VAL A 26 20.88 15.98 -22.09
N ILE A 27 21.10 16.61 -20.93
CA ILE A 27 22.40 17.21 -20.57
C ILE A 27 23.48 16.14 -20.50
N THR A 28 23.19 14.99 -19.87
CA THR A 28 24.17 13.90 -19.77
C THR A 28 24.48 13.28 -21.13
N THR A 29 23.53 13.25 -22.07
CA THR A 29 23.79 12.76 -23.43
C THR A 29 24.67 13.72 -24.24
N ILE A 30 24.61 15.04 -23.98
CA ILE A 30 25.39 16.06 -24.70
C ILE A 30 26.85 16.13 -24.21
N ILE A 31 27.07 15.97 -22.90
CA ILE A 31 28.40 16.17 -22.28
C ILE A 31 29.26 14.91 -22.34
N CYS A 32 28.63 13.73 -22.38
CA CYS A 32 29.36 12.47 -22.37
C CYS A 32 29.95 12.14 -23.74
N PRO A 33 31.14 11.52 -23.77
CA PRO A 33 31.74 11.03 -25.02
C PRO A 33 30.89 9.89 -25.61
N ASP A 34 30.83 9.79 -26.94
CA ASP A 34 29.96 8.84 -27.66
C ASP A 34 30.10 7.39 -27.20
N ASP A 35 31.32 6.97 -26.82
CA ASP A 35 31.62 5.62 -26.34
C ASP A 35 30.94 5.27 -24.99
N LEU A 36 30.51 6.27 -24.22
CA LEU A 36 29.91 6.09 -22.89
C LEU A 36 28.41 6.41 -22.84
N ILE A 37 27.77 6.80 -23.94
CA ILE A 37 26.33 7.15 -23.96
C ILE A 37 25.47 5.99 -23.45
N ALA A 38 25.80 4.75 -23.81
CA ALA A 38 25.09 3.56 -23.35
C ALA A 38 25.17 3.36 -21.82
N THR A 39 26.30 3.69 -21.18
CA THR A 39 26.46 3.51 -19.73
C THR A 39 25.76 4.60 -18.94
N ILE A 40 25.78 5.84 -19.41
CA ILE A 40 25.04 6.96 -18.81
C ILE A 40 23.53 6.74 -18.88
N THR A 41 23.00 6.31 -20.03
CA THR A 41 21.57 6.03 -20.17
C THR A 41 21.11 4.91 -19.24
N ALA A 42 21.92 3.86 -19.09
CA ALA A 42 21.67 2.80 -18.11
C ALA A 42 21.70 3.32 -16.66
N LEU A 43 22.62 4.22 -16.32
CA LEU A 43 22.70 4.83 -15.00
C LEU A 43 21.46 5.68 -14.69
N THR A 44 20.96 6.47 -15.64
CA THR A 44 19.74 7.28 -15.48
C THR A 44 18.52 6.41 -15.18
N LEU A 45 18.37 5.28 -15.88
CA LEU A 45 17.31 4.30 -15.59
C LEU A 45 17.48 3.67 -14.20
N SER A 46 18.72 3.38 -13.81
CA SER A 46 19.04 2.75 -12.52
C SER A 46 18.64 3.66 -11.35
N VAL A 47 18.94 4.96 -11.43
CA VAL A 47 18.54 5.95 -10.41
C VAL A 47 17.01 6.00 -10.25
N ARG A 48 16.25 5.87 -11.35
CA ARG A 48 14.78 5.82 -11.30
C ARG A 48 14.28 4.59 -10.55
N VAL A 49 14.85 3.42 -10.80
CA VAL A 49 14.48 2.17 -10.11
C VAL A 49 14.78 2.27 -8.61
N ILE A 50 15.92 2.86 -8.23
CA ILE A 50 16.29 3.08 -6.83
C ILE A 50 15.29 4.02 -6.14
N GLY A 51 14.94 5.15 -6.79
CA GLY A 51 13.94 6.07 -6.25
C GLY A 51 12.58 5.40 -6.02
N GLY A 52 12.14 4.55 -6.96
CA GLY A 52 10.92 3.76 -6.81
C GLY A 52 10.98 2.78 -5.63
N ALA A 53 12.12 2.09 -5.45
CA ALA A 53 12.31 1.16 -4.34
C ALA A 53 12.30 1.87 -2.97
N ILE A 54 12.93 3.04 -2.86
CA ILE A 54 12.91 3.84 -1.63
C ILE A 54 11.49 4.31 -1.32
N GLY A 55 10.78 4.84 -2.32
CA GLY A 55 9.39 5.26 -2.18
C GLY A 55 8.48 4.12 -1.73
N TYR A 56 8.64 2.93 -2.32
CA TYR A 56 7.91 1.73 -1.91
C TYR A 56 8.20 1.34 -0.45
N ALA A 57 9.47 1.36 -0.04
CA ALA A 57 9.85 1.01 1.33
C ALA A 57 9.24 1.99 2.36
N ILE A 58 9.22 3.29 2.06
CA ILE A 58 8.58 4.30 2.93
C ILE A 58 7.06 4.07 2.96
N TYR A 59 6.43 3.94 1.79
CA TYR A 59 5.00 3.68 1.63
C TYR A 59 4.57 2.47 2.46
N TYR A 60 5.29 1.35 2.33
CA TYR A 60 4.97 0.11 3.02
C TYR A 60 5.13 0.24 4.54
N ASN A 61 6.21 0.86 5.02
CA ASN A 61 6.43 1.05 6.46
C ASN A 61 5.32 1.90 7.10
N VAL A 62 4.91 3.00 6.46
CA VAL A 62 3.81 3.85 6.96
C VAL A 62 2.49 3.08 6.94
N LEU A 63 2.21 2.35 5.86
CA LEU A 63 0.99 1.56 5.75
C LEU A 63 0.90 0.51 6.84
N VAL A 64 1.94 -0.30 7.06
CA VAL A 64 1.93 -1.36 8.09
C VAL A 64 1.76 -0.77 9.50
N GLN A 65 2.45 0.34 9.79
CA GLN A 65 2.37 0.99 11.11
C GLN A 65 0.95 1.49 11.44
N LYS A 66 0.21 1.96 10.43
CA LYS A 66 -1.16 2.48 10.62
C LYS A 66 -2.25 1.42 10.43
N LEU A 67 -2.03 0.46 9.54
CA LEU A 67 -2.98 -0.61 9.23
C LEU A 67 -3.10 -1.61 10.40
N THR A 68 -1.98 -2.03 10.99
CA THR A 68 -1.97 -3.04 12.06
C THR A 68 -2.92 -2.71 13.22
N PRO A 69 -2.87 -1.52 13.86
CA PRO A 69 -3.75 -1.21 14.99
C PRO A 69 -5.23 -1.07 14.57
N GLU A 70 -5.51 -0.52 13.39
CA GLU A 70 -6.88 -0.33 12.91
C GLU A 70 -7.53 -1.67 12.53
N LEU A 71 -6.74 -2.56 11.90
CA LEU A 71 -7.16 -3.90 11.53
C LEU A 71 -7.47 -4.74 12.77
N ILE A 72 -6.60 -4.69 13.79
CA ILE A 72 -6.86 -5.35 15.08
C ILE A 72 -8.17 -4.85 15.67
N LYS A 73 -8.42 -3.55 15.70
CA LYS A 73 -9.62 -2.97 16.31
C LYS A 73 -10.90 -3.37 15.56
N GLN A 74 -10.95 -3.21 14.24
CA GLN A 74 -12.15 -3.43 13.43
C GLN A 74 -12.49 -4.91 13.30
N VAL A 75 -11.49 -5.74 12.96
CA VAL A 75 -11.68 -7.18 12.74
C VAL A 75 -12.00 -7.90 14.05
N SER A 76 -11.30 -7.58 15.15
CA SER A 76 -11.63 -8.19 16.46
C SER A 76 -13.03 -7.82 16.93
N THR A 77 -13.47 -6.59 16.70
CA THR A 77 -14.84 -6.15 17.05
C THR A 77 -15.88 -6.94 16.24
N ALA A 78 -15.68 -7.11 14.94
CA ALA A 78 -16.58 -7.88 14.08
C ALA A 78 -16.65 -9.36 14.51
N MET A 79 -15.52 -9.98 14.85
CA MET A 79 -15.46 -11.38 15.29
C MET A 79 -16.11 -11.62 16.66
N VAL A 80 -15.92 -10.71 17.61
CA VAL A 80 -16.54 -10.80 18.94
C VAL A 80 -18.06 -10.64 18.86
N ILE A 81 -18.56 -9.74 18.01
CA ILE A 81 -20.01 -9.59 17.75
C ILE A 81 -20.56 -10.85 17.08
N GLY A 82 -19.78 -11.46 16.18
CA GLY A 82 -20.08 -12.72 15.51
C GLY A 82 -20.04 -13.97 16.38
N GLY A 83 -19.66 -13.84 17.67
CA GLY A 83 -19.64 -14.95 18.62
C GLY A 83 -18.30 -15.71 18.70
N VAL A 84 -17.28 -15.31 17.93
CA VAL A 84 -15.93 -15.91 18.00
C VAL A 84 -15.09 -15.15 19.01
N LYS A 85 -14.80 -15.79 20.16
CA LYS A 85 -14.04 -15.18 21.27
C LYS A 85 -12.64 -15.77 21.45
N GLU A 86 -12.27 -16.74 20.62
CA GLU A 86 -10.98 -17.40 20.75
C GLU A 86 -9.85 -16.51 20.19
N PRO A 87 -8.86 -16.11 21.03
CA PRO A 87 -7.84 -15.14 20.63
C PRO A 87 -6.96 -15.60 19.45
N GLU A 88 -6.72 -16.90 19.36
CA GLU A 88 -5.90 -17.50 18.30
C GLU A 88 -6.60 -17.43 16.93
N VAL A 89 -7.91 -17.65 16.90
CA VAL A 89 -8.73 -17.53 15.68
C VAL A 89 -8.80 -16.07 15.22
N ILE A 90 -8.92 -15.14 16.17
CA ILE A 90 -8.92 -13.70 15.88
C ILE A 90 -7.58 -13.25 15.28
N LYS A 91 -6.46 -13.71 15.83
CA LYS A 91 -5.14 -13.44 15.25
C LYS A 91 -5.01 -14.00 13.83
N ALA A 92 -5.41 -15.26 13.62
CA ALA A 92 -5.35 -15.88 12.31
C ALA A 92 -6.23 -15.14 11.28
N ALA A 93 -7.42 -14.68 11.67
CA ALA A 93 -8.28 -13.87 10.80
C ALA A 93 -7.65 -12.51 10.47
N ILE A 94 -6.99 -11.85 11.42
CA ILE A 94 -6.27 -10.59 11.21
C ILE A 94 -5.10 -10.80 10.24
N GLU A 95 -4.32 -11.87 10.42
CA GLU A 95 -3.20 -12.21 9.54
C GLU A 95 -3.69 -12.50 8.11
N LEU A 96 -4.74 -13.31 7.95
CA LEU A 96 -5.34 -13.60 6.65
C LEU A 96 -5.94 -12.35 5.99
N THR A 97 -6.56 -11.46 6.77
CA THR A 97 -7.08 -10.18 6.27
C THR A 97 -5.95 -9.25 5.84
N SER A 98 -4.85 -9.20 6.60
CA SER A 98 -3.65 -8.41 6.25
C SER A 98 -2.94 -8.93 5.00
N ALA A 99 -2.98 -10.25 4.77
CA ALA A 99 -2.44 -10.90 3.60
C ALA A 99 -3.39 -10.84 2.38
N SER A 100 -4.57 -10.23 2.53
CA SER A 100 -5.64 -10.20 1.52
C SER A 100 -6.19 -11.59 1.13
N LEU A 101 -5.93 -12.63 1.94
CA LEU A 101 -6.49 -13.97 1.79
C LEU A 101 -7.87 -14.04 2.44
N THR A 102 -8.78 -13.22 1.94
CA THR A 102 -10.14 -13.09 2.50
C THR A 102 -10.96 -14.37 2.35
N GLN A 103 -10.72 -15.18 1.33
CA GLN A 103 -11.42 -16.46 1.13
C GLN A 103 -11.04 -17.51 2.18
N GLU A 104 -9.79 -17.53 2.64
CA GLU A 104 -9.31 -18.46 3.66
C GLU A 104 -9.94 -18.21 5.04
N ILE A 105 -10.51 -17.01 5.26
CA ILE A 105 -11.24 -16.68 6.50
C ILE A 105 -12.47 -17.57 6.67
N LEU A 106 -13.05 -18.09 5.58
CA LEU A 106 -14.17 -19.05 5.63
C LEU A 106 -13.77 -20.39 6.24
N HIS A 107 -12.49 -20.76 6.21
CA HIS A 107 -12.01 -22.02 6.75
C HIS A 107 -11.62 -21.94 8.24
N LEU A 108 -11.80 -20.77 8.88
CA LEU A 108 -11.48 -20.60 10.28
C LEU A 108 -12.55 -21.22 11.21
N PRO A 109 -12.13 -21.88 12.30
CA PRO A 109 -13.05 -22.47 13.26
C PRO A 109 -13.90 -21.37 13.92
N GLY A 110 -15.23 -21.46 13.75
CA GLY A 110 -16.19 -20.46 14.24
C GLY A 110 -16.73 -19.50 13.17
N VAL A 111 -16.12 -19.44 11.98
CA VAL A 111 -16.64 -18.71 10.79
C VAL A 111 -17.09 -19.68 9.69
N ASP A 112 -16.69 -20.95 9.80
CA ASP A 112 -16.99 -22.02 8.84
C ASP A 112 -18.49 -22.15 8.56
N GLY A 113 -18.86 -21.95 7.29
CA GLY A 113 -20.24 -21.99 6.79
C GLY A 113 -21.11 -20.75 7.07
N ASN A 114 -20.65 -19.77 7.84
CA ASN A 114 -21.41 -18.54 8.13
C ASN A 114 -20.99 -17.37 7.22
N VAL A 115 -21.65 -17.30 6.06
CA VAL A 115 -21.37 -16.29 5.02
C VAL A 115 -21.65 -14.86 5.50
N GLU A 116 -22.63 -14.64 6.37
CA GLU A 116 -22.93 -13.30 6.92
C GLU A 116 -21.81 -12.82 7.85
N LEU A 117 -21.32 -13.70 8.72
CA LEU A 117 -20.18 -13.39 9.58
C LEU A 117 -18.92 -13.11 8.75
N TRP A 118 -18.64 -13.93 7.75
CA TRP A 118 -17.54 -13.69 6.82
C TRP A 118 -17.65 -12.32 6.13
N GLN A 119 -18.83 -11.96 5.60
CA GLN A 119 -19.05 -10.66 4.97
C GLN A 119 -18.79 -9.50 5.93
N SER A 120 -19.21 -9.63 7.20
CA SER A 120 -18.97 -8.61 8.22
C SER A 120 -17.48 -8.42 8.53
N ILE A 121 -16.70 -9.51 8.55
CA ILE A 121 -15.25 -9.49 8.76
C ILE A 121 -14.55 -8.84 7.56
N VAL A 122 -14.95 -9.21 6.34
CA VAL A 122 -14.40 -8.61 5.11
C VAL A 122 -14.71 -7.12 5.05
N LEU A 123 -15.94 -6.72 5.38
CA LEU A 123 -16.33 -5.31 5.43
C LEU A 123 -15.54 -4.53 6.49
N ALA A 124 -15.34 -5.12 7.68
CA ALA A 124 -14.50 -4.54 8.72
C ALA A 124 -13.04 -4.37 8.28
N GLY A 125 -12.51 -5.36 7.55
CA GLY A 125 -11.19 -5.27 6.90
C GLY A 125 -11.14 -4.14 5.89
N GLN A 126 -12.10 -4.05 4.97
CA GLN A 126 -12.18 -2.96 3.98
C GLN A 126 -12.23 -1.58 4.64
N ASN A 127 -12.99 -1.43 5.73
CA ASN A 127 -13.05 -0.18 6.50
C ASN A 127 -11.70 0.15 7.15
N ALA A 128 -11.01 -0.84 7.72
CA ALA A 128 -9.68 -0.64 8.29
C ALA A 128 -8.66 -0.19 7.22
N TYR A 129 -8.69 -0.81 6.04
CA TYR A 129 -7.88 -0.38 4.90
C TYR A 129 -8.25 1.03 4.44
N ALA A 130 -9.54 1.36 4.34
CA ALA A 130 -10.00 2.69 3.95
C ALA A 130 -9.54 3.79 4.92
N MET A 131 -9.40 3.48 6.21
CA MET A 131 -8.89 4.41 7.22
C MET A 131 -7.36 4.52 7.22
N ALA A 132 -6.65 3.42 6.96
CA ALA A 132 -5.18 3.41 6.96
C ALA A 132 -4.57 3.98 5.67
N TYR A 133 -5.22 3.78 4.52
CA TYR A 133 -4.71 4.15 3.19
C TYR A 133 -4.39 5.65 3.02
N PRO A 134 -5.22 6.60 3.51
CA PRO A 134 -4.94 8.03 3.38
C PRO A 134 -3.66 8.47 4.09
N TRP A 135 -3.29 7.81 5.19
CA TRP A 135 -2.09 8.18 5.96
C TRP A 135 -0.81 8.11 5.15
N VAL A 136 -0.76 7.24 4.16
CA VAL A 136 0.42 7.10 3.31
C VAL A 136 0.64 8.31 2.39
N TYR A 137 -0.41 9.10 2.15
CA TYR A 137 -0.34 10.33 1.35
C TYR A 137 -0.17 11.59 2.21
N TYR A 138 -0.39 11.52 3.53
CA TYR A 138 -0.25 12.65 4.44
C TYR A 138 1.14 12.78 5.09
N CYS A 139 1.93 11.69 5.09
CA CYS A 139 3.30 11.68 5.61
C CYS A 139 4.30 12.19 4.55
#